data_AF-A0AAW8AR37-F1
#
_entry.id   AF-A0AAW8AR37-F1
#
_cell.length_a   1.000
_cell.length_b   1.000
_cell.length_c   1.000
_cell.angle_alpha   90.00
_cell.angle_beta   90.00
_cell.angle_gamma   90.00
#
_symmetry.space_group_name_H-M   'P 1'
#
loop_
_entity.id
_entity.type
_entity.pdbx_description
1 polymer ?
#
loop_
_entity_poly.entity_id
_entity_poly.type
_entity_poly.pdbx_seq_one_letter_code
_entity_poly.pdbx_strand_id
1 'polypeptide(L)' 'IQRSDLKKGEKGFSLDFVSTRIGEAKHSIQECQDKGLTYSVSLYVTVRITDLYTGEIKEEEAYFGYLPFMTDNASFI' A
#
# COMPACT_ATOMS: atom_id res chain seq x y z
N ILE A 1 4.67 -14.65 -5.67
CA ILE A 1 4.36 -15.61 -4.59
C ILE A 1 2.84 -15.71 -4.57
N GLN A 2 2.27 -16.73 -5.22
CA GLN A 2 0.83 -16.93 -5.23
C GLN A 2 0.56 -18.40 -5.00
N ARG A 3 0.06 -18.71 -3.81
CA ARG A 3 -0.58 -19.98 -3.48
C ARG A 3 -1.80 -19.65 -2.64
N SER A 4 -2.88 -19.34 -3.33
CA SER A 4 -4.22 -19.35 -2.75
C SER A 4 -4.74 -20.77 -2.92
N ASP A 5 -4.46 -21.60 -1.92
CA ASP A 5 -4.87 -23.01 -1.87
C ASP A 5 -6.37 -23.17 -1.53
N LEU A 6 -7.12 -22.07 -1.47
CA LEU A 6 -8.52 -22.04 -1.07
C LEU A 6 -9.43 -22.23 -2.29
N LYS A 7 -10.29 -23.26 -2.23
CA LYS A 7 -11.24 -23.56 -3.31
C LYS A 7 -12.57 -22.84 -3.06
N LYS A 8 -13.23 -22.39 -4.13
CA LYS A 8 -14.57 -21.78 -4.10
C LYS A 8 -15.55 -22.75 -3.40
N GLY A 9 -16.14 -22.33 -2.27
CA GLY A 9 -17.02 -23.17 -1.43
C GLY A 9 -16.45 -23.57 -0.07
N GLU A 10 -15.17 -23.30 0.22
CA GLU A 10 -14.59 -23.46 1.56
C GLU A 10 -14.85 -22.20 2.42
N LYS A 11 -15.00 -22.38 3.74
CA LYS A 11 -15.07 -21.24 4.67
C LYS A 11 -13.72 -20.53 4.71
N GLY A 12 -13.70 -19.25 4.36
CA GLY A 12 -12.49 -18.44 4.40
C GLY A 12 -12.63 -17.13 3.65
N PHE A 13 -11.64 -16.27 3.81
CA PHE A 13 -11.52 -15.01 3.07
C PHE A 13 -10.27 -15.05 2.19
N SER A 14 -10.39 -14.50 0.99
CA SER A 14 -9.25 -14.18 0.13
C SER A 14 -8.97 -12.68 0.19
N LEU A 15 -7.69 -12.30 0.24
CA LEU A 15 -7.23 -10.93 0.25
C LEU A 15 -6.39 -10.68 -1.00
N ASP A 16 -6.87 -9.81 -1.88
CA ASP A 16 -6.16 -9.37 -3.08
C ASP A 16 -5.71 -7.92 -2.94
N PHE A 17 -4.53 -7.61 -3.48
CA PHE A 17 -4.04 -6.23 -3.61
C PHE A 17 -4.42 -5.71 -5.01
N VAL A 18 -5.33 -4.74 -5.08
CA VAL A 18 -5.96 -4.31 -6.34
C VAL A 18 -5.21 -3.14 -6.96
N SER A 19 -4.94 -2.12 -6.17
CA SER A 19 -4.29 -0.89 -6.63
C SER A 19 -3.56 -0.20 -5.50
N THR A 20 -2.65 0.69 -5.88
CA THR A 20 -1.84 1.47 -4.96
C THR A 20 -1.90 2.93 -5.36
N ARG A 21 -1.99 3.83 -4.38
CA ARG A 21 -1.73 5.25 -4.59
C ARG A 21 -0.75 5.76 -3.55
N ILE A 22 0.03 6.76 -3.93
CA ILE A 22 0.86 7.51 -3.00
C ILE A 22 0.19 8.85 -2.69
N GLY A 23 0.40 9.36 -1.48
CA GLY A 23 0.07 10.73 -1.14
C GLY A 23 1.18 11.69 -1.53
N GLU A 24 1.08 12.91 -1.03
CA GLU A 24 2.09 13.94 -1.24
C GLU A 24 3.26 13.79 -0.25
N ALA A 25 4.41 14.34 -0.63
CA ALA A 25 5.57 14.35 0.25
C ALA A 25 5.28 15.19 1.50
N LYS A 26 5.52 14.63 2.68
CA LYS A 26 5.22 15.30 3.95
C LYS A 26 6.08 16.56 4.19
N HIS A 27 7.29 16.55 3.65
CA HIS A 27 8.31 17.58 3.80
C HIS A 27 8.99 17.84 2.47
N SER A 28 9.57 19.02 2.31
CA SER A 28 10.42 19.31 1.14
C SER A 28 11.79 18.62 1.26
N ILE A 29 12.46 18.41 0.13
CA ILE A 29 13.83 17.87 0.06
C ILE A 29 14.79 18.68 0.94
N GLN A 30 14.73 20.01 0.87
CA GLN A 30 15.60 20.89 1.66
C GLN A 30 15.35 20.74 3.17
N GLU A 31 14.09 20.71 3.59
CA GLU A 31 13.74 20.52 5.00
C GLU A 31 14.26 19.18 5.53
N CYS A 32 14.16 18.12 4.73
CA CYS A 32 14.67 16.81 5.09
C CYS A 32 16.19 16.81 5.31
N GLN A 33 16.94 17.47 4.43
CA GLN A 33 18.39 17.61 4.57
C GLN A 33 18.78 18.42 5.81
N ASP A 34 18.13 19.57 6.03
CA ASP A 34 18.46 20.48 7.12
C ASP A 34 18.17 19.88 8.51
N LYS A 35 17.13 19.04 8.60
CA LYS A 35 16.64 18.47 9.86
C LYS A 35 16.98 17.00 10.06
N GLY A 36 17.66 16.35 9.11
CA GLY A 36 17.93 14.91 9.14
C GLY A 36 16.66 14.05 9.13
N LEU A 37 15.64 14.46 8.36
CA LEU A 37 14.40 13.71 8.17
C LEU A 37 14.44 12.90 6.87
N THR A 38 13.58 11.88 6.77
CA THR A 38 13.41 11.11 5.52
C THR A 38 12.43 11.80 4.56
N TYR A 39 12.85 12.01 3.31
CA TYR A 39 11.94 12.47 2.26
C TYR A 39 11.00 11.32 1.87
N SER A 40 9.73 11.41 2.26
CA SER A 40 8.79 10.29 2.20
C SER A 40 7.37 10.70 1.85
N VAL A 41 6.64 9.76 1.22
CA VAL A 41 5.23 9.87 0.84
C VAL A 41 4.41 8.81 1.57
N SER A 42 3.14 9.09 1.84
CA SER A 42 2.21 8.09 2.38
C SER A 42 1.83 7.07 1.30
N LEU A 43 1.74 5.80 1.67
CA LEU A 43 1.32 4.69 0.81
C LEU A 43 -0.09 4.26 1.21
N TYR A 44 -0.98 4.18 0.22
CA TYR A 44 -2.32 3.63 0.38
C TYR A 44 -2.50 2.47 -0.60
N VAL A 45 -3.08 1.38 -0.12
CA VAL A 45 -3.31 0.18 -0.92
C VAL A 45 -4.78 -0.19 -0.84
N THR A 46 -5.41 -0.32 -2.00
CA THR A 46 -6.75 -0.86 -2.13
C THR A 46 -6.67 -2.37 -2.03
N VAL A 47 -7.27 -2.91 -0.98
CA VAL A 47 -7.40 -4.35 -0.78
C VAL A 47 -8.83 -4.79 -1.13
N ARG A 48 -8.94 -5.95 -1.75
CA ARG A 48 -10.21 -6.63 -1.99
C ARG A 48 -10.28 -7.85 -1.10
N ILE A 49 -11.31 -7.90 -0.27
CA ILE A 49 -11.63 -9.04 0.58
C ILE A 49 -12.79 -9.77 -0.09
N THR A 50 -12.59 -11.04 -0.42
CA THR A 50 -13.64 -11.91 -0.96
C THR A 50 -13.97 -12.98 0.07
N ASP A 51 -15.22 -13.02 0.52
CA ASP A 51 -15.75 -14.17 1.27
C ASP A 51 -15.93 -15.35 0.31
N LEU A 52 -15.17 -16.43 0.52
CA LEU A 52 -15.15 -17.58 -0.40
C LEU A 52 -16.37 -18.50 -0.25
N TYR A 53 -17.15 -18.31 0.82
CA TYR A 53 -18.38 -19.04 1.08
C TYR A 53 -19.60 -18.32 0.49
N THR A 54 -19.73 -17.01 0.73
CA THR A 54 -20.88 -16.22 0.22
C THR A 54 -20.64 -15.64 -1.17
N GLY A 55 -19.38 -15.45 -1.56
CA GLY A 55 -19.00 -14.73 -2.78
C GLY A 55 -19.09 -13.21 -2.64
N GLU A 56 -19.36 -12.68 -1.44
CA GLU A 56 -19.37 -11.24 -1.18
C GLU A 56 -17.97 -10.65 -1.37
N ILE A 57 -17.91 -9.51 -2.05
CA ILE A 57 -16.67 -8.78 -2.34
C ILE A 57 -16.76 -7.40 -1.69
N LYS A 58 -15.73 -7.06 -0.91
CA LYS A 58 -15.55 -5.74 -0.32
C LYS A 58 -14.21 -5.17 -0.74
N GLU A 59 -14.19 -3.94 -1.23
CA GLU A 59 -12.97 -3.20 -1.49
C GLU A 59 -12.81 -2.07 -0.47
N GLU A 60 -11.62 -1.97 0.11
CA GLU A 60 -11.28 -0.93 1.07
C GLU A 60 -9.88 -0.39 0.79
N GLU A 61 -9.70 0.90 0.99
CA GLU A 61 -8.39 1.52 0.97
C GLU A 61 -7.80 1.53 2.38
N ALA A 62 -6.62 0.95 2.52
CA ALA A 62 -5.89 0.91 3.77
C ALA A 62 -4.60 1.75 3.67
N TYR A 63 -4.28 2.45 4.75
CA TYR A 63 -3.01 3.15 4.91
C TYR A 63 -1.90 2.14 5.25
N PHE A 64 -0.87 2.07 4.42
CA PHE A 64 0.22 1.09 4.51
C PHE A 64 1.53 1.68 5.08
N GLY A 65 1.52 2.96 5.47
CA GLY A 65 2.69 3.61 6.06
C GLY A 65 3.30 4.68 5.16
N TYR A 66 4.57 4.99 5.40
CA TYR A 66 5.36 5.90 4.59
C TYR A 66 6.43 5.13 3.82
N LEU A 67 6.70 5.55 2.59
CA LEU A 67 7.82 5.07 1.79
C LEU A 67 8.82 6.20 1.54
N PRO A 68 10.14 5.94 1.62
CA PRO A 68 11.14 6.85 1.09
C PRO A 68 10.82 7.14 -0.38
N PHE A 69 10.76 8.42 -0.74
CA PHE A 69 10.43 8.86 -2.09
C PHE A 69 11.69 9.32 -2.81
N MET A 70 11.78 8.98 -4.09
CA MET A 70 12.95 9.31 -4.88
C MET A 70 12.93 10.79 -5.24
N THR A 71 14.07 11.46 -5.06
CA THR A 71 14.27 12.84 -5.50
C THR A 71 14.55 12.90 -7.01
N ASP A 72 14.46 14.09 -7.61
CA ASP A 72 14.68 14.28 -9.06
C ASP A 72 16.09 13.89 -9.53
N ASN A 73 17.08 13.89 -8.62
CA ASN A 73 18.45 13.43 -8.88
C ASN A 73 18.66 11.93 -8.58
N ALA A 74 17.60 11.14 -8.51
CA ALA A 74 17.64 9.68 -8.29
C ALA A 74 18.32 9.25 -6.97
N SER A 75 18.09 10.01 -5.89
CA SER A 75 18.59 9.71 -4.55
C SER A 75 17.46 9.56 -3.53
N PHE A 76 17.82 9.12 -2.32
CA PHE A 76 16.96 9.17 -1.14
C PHE A 76 17.64 10.02 -0.06
N ILE A 77 16.83 10.70 0.72
CA ILE A 77 17.25 11.48 1.90
C ILE A 77 16.74 10.76 3.13
#